data_AF-A0A7C1XC28-F1
#
_entry.id   AF-A0A7C1XC28-F1
#
_cell.length_a   1.000
_cell.length_b   1.000
_cell.length_c   1.000
_cell.angle_alpha   90.00
_cell.angle_beta   90.00
_cell.angle_gamma   90.00
#
_symmetry.space_group_name_H-M   'P 1'
#
loop_
_entity.id
_entity.type
_entity.pdbx_description
1 polymer ?
#
loop_
_entity_poly.entity_id
_entity_poly.type
_entity_poly.pdbx_seq_one_letter_code
_entity_poly.pdbx_strand_id
1 'polypeptide(L)'
;MKRIKLKSTYCYVLILFGISVLSMSAGSVNAEARRDAAGAANPMRKMQYMLRELSEKKSSLEAENGKLKADLKAETQKKEKLQSKLDKLDKKLDRSKDNNLKLLSRVKQDNERMKEMIARYRETVAKLRKANQGNQLLVNAVSERNQWIDQCKLKNSEMYSLNIELMKRYRNKDFTEDALEKEPLTGLVAVQLENQEQKYKFRLQDLQTPAFKADKNKK
;
A
#
# COMPACT_ATOMS: atom_id res chain seq x y z
N MET A 1 22.54 30.56 -20.70
CA MET A 1 23.17 31.87 -20.45
C MET A 1 24.35 31.70 -19.50
N LYS A 2 25.58 31.98 -20.00
CA LYS A 2 26.82 32.05 -19.22
C LYS A 2 26.92 33.43 -18.54
N ARG A 3 27.41 33.50 -17.30
CA ARG A 3 28.66 34.23 -16.96
C ARG A 3 28.94 34.24 -15.46
N ILE A 4 30.07 33.63 -15.13
CA ILE A 4 30.94 33.88 -13.98
C ILE A 4 31.56 35.27 -14.12
N LYS A 5 31.72 36.03 -13.02
CA LYS A 5 32.86 36.96 -12.83
C LYS A 5 33.29 37.10 -11.37
N LEU A 6 34.45 36.53 -11.07
CA LEU A 6 35.41 36.96 -10.06
C LEU A 6 35.91 38.38 -10.35
N LYS A 7 36.19 39.16 -9.29
CA LYS A 7 37.48 39.84 -8.98
C LYS A 7 37.26 41.04 -8.06
N SER A 8 37.71 40.94 -6.81
CA SER A 8 37.94 42.06 -5.89
C SER A 8 39.35 41.93 -5.34
N THR A 9 40.31 42.45 -6.09
CA THR A 9 41.74 42.47 -5.76
C THR A 9 42.37 43.69 -6.41
N TYR A 10 42.03 44.90 -5.96
CA TYR A 10 42.79 46.14 -6.21
C TYR A 10 42.39 47.18 -5.16
N CYS A 11 43.11 47.22 -4.05
CA CYS A 11 43.14 48.39 -3.18
C CYS A 11 44.51 48.42 -2.53
N TYR A 12 45.25 49.52 -2.73
CA TYR A 12 46.57 49.85 -2.19
C TYR A 12 47.77 49.15 -2.86
N VAL A 13 48.18 49.46 -4.10
CA VAL A 13 48.82 50.70 -4.59
C VAL A 13 48.80 51.87 -3.61
N LEU A 14 49.87 52.00 -2.82
CA LEU A 14 50.34 53.14 -2.01
C LEU A 14 51.32 52.50 -0.99
N ILE A 15 52.64 52.47 -1.15
CA ILE A 15 53.55 53.62 -1.17
C ILE A 15 54.90 53.10 -1.68
N LEU A 16 55.26 53.54 -2.88
CA LEU A 16 56.63 53.66 -3.37
C LEU A 16 57.20 54.96 -2.80
N PHE A 17 58.24 54.89 -1.97
CA PHE A 17 59.02 56.08 -1.63
C PHE A 17 60.50 55.72 -1.43
N GLY A 18 61.34 56.27 -2.31
CA GLY A 18 62.57 56.92 -1.88
C GLY A 18 63.87 56.13 -1.86
N ILE A 19 64.28 55.54 -2.99
CA ILE A 19 65.70 55.28 -3.27
C ILE A 19 66.30 56.57 -3.86
N SER A 20 67.23 57.21 -3.16
CA SER A 20 68.10 58.30 -3.63
C SER A 20 69.49 58.01 -3.04
N VAL A 21 70.43 57.38 -3.77
CA VAL A 21 71.43 58.03 -4.66
C VAL A 21 72.04 59.26 -3.98
N LEU A 22 73.13 59.07 -3.22
CA LEU A 22 74.54 59.05 -3.66
C LEU A 22 74.96 60.41 -4.26
N SER A 23 75.52 61.28 -3.41
CA SER A 23 76.30 62.43 -3.86
C SER A 23 77.48 62.67 -2.92
N MET A 24 78.65 62.82 -3.55
CA MET A 24 79.99 62.95 -2.98
C MET A 24 80.20 64.31 -2.31
N SER A 25 80.94 64.32 -1.21
CA SER A 25 81.84 65.42 -0.89
C SER A 25 82.97 64.92 0.01
N ALA A 26 84.19 65.06 -0.50
CA ALA A 26 85.45 64.78 0.18
C ALA A 26 85.68 65.76 1.35
N GLY A 27 86.18 65.23 2.45
CA GLY A 27 86.71 65.98 3.60
C GLY A 27 87.80 65.15 4.25
N SER A 28 89.01 65.70 4.24
CA SER A 28 90.28 65.06 4.54
C SER A 28 90.47 64.68 6.01
N VAL A 29 91.18 63.56 6.20
CA VAL A 29 92.24 63.34 7.22
C VAL A 29 91.94 63.79 8.65
N ASN A 30 91.71 62.81 9.53
CA ASN A 30 92.51 62.68 10.75
C ASN A 30 92.76 61.21 11.05
N ALA A 31 94.04 60.89 11.09
CA ALA A 31 94.56 59.66 11.62
C ALA A 31 94.46 59.72 13.15
N GLU A 32 93.83 58.72 13.76
CA GLU A 32 94.32 58.21 15.04
C GLU A 32 94.19 56.70 15.03
N ALA A 33 95.26 56.07 14.56
CA ALA A 33 95.57 54.70 14.90
C ALA A 33 95.88 54.65 16.40
N ARG A 34 94.87 54.31 17.21
CA ARG A 34 95.11 53.61 18.47
C ARG A 34 94.83 52.13 18.27
N ARG A 35 95.82 51.44 17.73
CA ARG A 35 96.13 50.07 18.17
C ARG A 35 96.58 50.15 19.63
N ASP A 36 96.37 49.05 20.34
CA ASP A 36 96.89 48.73 21.68
C ASP A 36 95.90 48.88 22.85
N ALA A 37 94.84 48.08 22.78
CA ALA A 37 94.26 47.39 23.95
C ALA A 37 93.83 45.96 23.56
N ALA A 38 94.65 45.26 22.77
CA ALA A 38 94.41 43.89 22.34
C ALA A 38 95.07 42.90 23.34
N GLY A 39 94.41 42.69 24.47
CA GLY A 39 94.87 41.69 25.45
C GLY A 39 93.78 41.18 26.39
N ALA A 40 92.82 42.03 26.77
CA ALA A 40 91.71 41.67 27.67
C ALA A 40 90.32 41.67 27.01
N ALA A 41 90.18 42.14 25.76
CA ALA A 41 88.89 42.33 25.09
C ALA A 41 88.38 41.13 24.25
N ASN A 42 89.24 40.15 23.94
CA ASN A 42 88.89 38.99 23.12
C ASN A 42 87.89 37.99 23.75
N PRO A 43 88.00 37.60 25.04
CA PRO A 43 87.03 36.68 25.64
C PRO A 43 85.67 37.34 25.85
N MET A 44 85.63 38.63 26.19
CA MET A 44 84.38 39.38 26.40
C MET A 44 83.58 39.52 25.10
N ARG A 45 84.24 39.82 23.98
CA ARG A 45 83.58 39.92 22.66
C ARG A 45 83.02 38.58 22.20
N LYS A 46 83.74 37.47 22.41
CA LYS A 46 83.25 36.11 22.12
C LYS A 46 82.03 35.75 22.98
N MET A 47 82.04 36.12 24.25
CA MET A 47 80.89 35.95 25.16
C MET A 47 79.68 36.78 24.72
N GLN A 48 79.88 38.02 24.26
CA GLN A 48 78.81 38.87 23.73
C GLN A 48 78.15 38.27 22.46
N TYR A 49 78.94 37.73 21.53
CA TYR A 49 78.40 37.03 20.36
C TYR A 49 77.60 35.78 20.75
N MET A 50 78.12 34.97 21.69
CA MET A 50 77.44 33.77 22.17
C MET A 50 76.13 34.10 22.90
N LEU A 51 76.10 35.17 23.70
CA LEU A 51 74.89 35.62 24.36
C LEU A 51 73.81 36.08 23.37
N ARG A 52 74.23 36.76 22.30
CA ARG A 52 73.32 37.15 21.21
C ARG A 52 72.75 35.94 20.48
N GLU A 53 73.59 34.97 20.12
CA GLU A 53 73.16 33.72 19.47
C GLU A 53 72.20 32.92 20.38
N LEU A 54 72.50 32.83 21.67
CA LEU A 54 71.61 32.21 22.65
C LEU A 54 70.29 32.96 22.81
N SER A 55 70.31 34.30 22.76
CA SER A 55 69.10 35.13 22.79
C SER A 55 68.26 34.95 21.52
N GLU A 56 68.89 34.86 20.35
CA GLU A 56 68.21 34.61 19.07
C GLU A 56 67.61 33.20 19.04
N LYS A 57 68.34 32.18 19.49
CA LYS A 57 67.83 30.82 19.66
C LYS A 57 66.69 30.74 20.67
N LYS A 58 66.81 31.42 21.81
CA LYS A 58 65.74 31.51 22.82
C LYS A 58 64.48 32.15 22.23
N SER A 59 64.63 33.27 21.51
CA SER A 59 63.51 33.94 20.86
C SER A 59 62.86 33.07 19.78
N SER A 60 63.66 32.35 18.98
CA SER A 60 63.16 31.38 17.99
C SER A 60 62.39 30.23 18.64
N LEU A 61 62.94 29.65 19.71
CA LEU A 61 62.30 28.56 20.45
C LEU A 61 61.02 29.03 21.16
N GLU A 62 61.00 30.25 21.70
CA GLU A 62 59.79 30.84 22.27
C GLU A 62 58.70 31.05 21.20
N ALA A 63 59.09 31.49 19.99
CA ALA A 63 58.18 31.64 18.86
C ALA A 63 57.65 30.28 18.35
N GLU A 64 58.50 29.26 18.24
CA GLU A 64 58.10 27.90 17.86
C GLU A 64 57.19 27.26 18.92
N ASN A 65 57.49 27.43 20.20
CA ASN A 65 56.64 26.95 21.28
C ASN A 65 55.28 27.66 21.27
N GLY A 66 55.27 28.96 20.95
CA GLY A 66 54.03 29.72 20.70
C GLY A 66 53.20 29.14 19.56
N LYS A 67 53.83 28.84 18.41
CA LYS A 67 53.18 28.22 17.24
C LYS A 67 52.65 26.82 17.55
N LEU A 68 53.48 25.95 18.13
CA LEU A 68 53.08 24.59 18.52
C LEU A 68 51.92 24.58 19.52
N LYS A 69 51.90 25.52 20.48
CA LYS A 69 50.76 25.68 21.40
C LYS A 69 49.49 26.13 20.68
N ALA A 70 49.60 27.00 19.68
CA ALA A 70 48.46 27.43 18.87
C ALA A 70 47.92 26.28 18.01
N ASP A 71 48.81 25.53 17.35
CA ASP A 71 48.44 24.37 16.53
C ASP A 71 47.82 23.26 17.36
N LEU A 72 48.39 22.97 18.55
CA LEU A 72 47.83 21.99 19.48
C LEU A 72 46.42 22.39 19.92
N LYS A 73 46.18 23.67 20.24
CA LYS A 73 44.84 24.18 20.55
C LYS A 73 43.88 24.09 19.35
N ALA A 74 44.36 24.34 18.14
CA ALA A 74 43.53 24.25 16.94
C ALA A 74 43.13 22.79 16.63
N GLU A 75 44.07 21.86 16.75
CA GLU A 75 43.83 20.43 16.52
C GLU A 75 42.96 19.81 17.62
N THR A 76 43.13 20.19 18.90
CA THR A 76 42.22 19.74 19.97
C THR A 76 40.79 20.22 19.72
N GLN A 77 40.59 21.48 19.34
CA GLN A 77 39.27 21.99 18.97
C GLN A 77 38.66 21.27 17.76
N LYS A 78 39.47 20.93 16.74
CA LYS A 78 39.00 20.13 15.59
C LYS A 78 38.60 18.72 16.04
N LYS A 79 39.40 18.07 16.87
CA LYS A 79 39.11 16.74 17.43
C LYS A 79 37.80 16.74 18.21
N GLU A 80 37.58 17.71 19.10
CA GLU A 80 36.33 17.86 19.86
C GLU A 80 35.12 18.08 18.94
N LYS A 81 35.26 18.93 17.91
CA LYS A 81 34.20 19.17 16.92
C LYS A 81 33.88 17.90 16.12
N LEU A 82 34.89 17.12 15.73
CA LEU A 82 34.72 15.87 15.01
C LEU A 82 34.07 14.81 15.90
N GLN A 83 34.51 14.68 17.16
CA GLN A 83 33.89 13.77 18.13
C GLN A 83 32.41 14.10 18.33
N SER A 84 32.08 15.39 18.54
CA SER A 84 30.68 15.83 18.67
C SER A 84 29.84 15.53 17.41
N LYS A 85 30.43 15.62 16.22
CA LYS A 85 29.75 15.24 14.96
C LYS A 85 29.55 13.74 14.87
N LEU A 86 30.54 12.95 15.27
CA LEU A 86 30.48 11.48 15.28
C LEU A 86 29.37 11.01 16.21
N ASP A 87 29.33 11.50 17.46
CA ASP A 87 28.28 11.16 18.42
C ASP A 87 26.87 11.54 17.92
N LYS A 88 26.75 12.65 17.18
CA LYS A 88 25.48 13.07 16.55
C LYS A 88 25.09 12.16 15.38
N LEU A 89 26.05 11.70 14.59
CA LEU A 89 25.82 10.79 13.47
C LEU A 89 25.43 9.40 13.98
N ASP A 90 26.09 8.89 15.01
CA ASP A 90 25.75 7.60 15.63
C ASP A 90 24.32 7.62 16.18
N LYS A 91 23.96 8.67 16.93
CA LYS A 91 22.57 8.84 17.41
C LYS A 91 21.54 8.91 16.26
N LYS A 92 21.89 9.51 15.12
CA LYS A 92 21.01 9.54 13.94
C LYS A 92 20.92 8.17 13.28
N LEU A 93 22.03 7.45 13.20
CA LEU A 93 22.11 6.12 12.63
C LEU A 93 21.27 5.13 13.44
N ASP A 94 21.39 5.16 14.77
CA ASP A 94 20.60 4.30 15.67
C ASP A 94 19.11 4.60 15.55
N ARG A 95 18.71 5.88 15.57
CA ARG A 95 17.32 6.27 15.32
C ARG A 95 16.82 5.79 13.96
N SER A 96 17.66 5.88 12.93
CA SER A 96 17.30 5.41 11.59
C SER A 96 17.13 3.90 11.55
N LYS A 97 17.99 3.13 12.23
CA LYS A 97 17.87 1.68 12.37
C LYS A 97 16.58 1.30 13.09
N ASP A 98 16.29 1.94 14.22
CA ASP A 98 15.06 1.71 14.99
C ASP A 98 13.81 2.00 14.17
N ASN A 99 13.80 3.11 13.43
CA ASN A 99 12.69 3.47 12.56
C ASN A 99 12.52 2.45 11.43
N ASN A 100 13.62 1.97 10.85
CA ASN A 100 13.58 0.94 9.81
C ASN A 100 13.02 -0.38 10.37
N LEU A 101 13.48 -0.83 11.55
CA LEU A 101 12.94 -2.02 12.20
C LEU A 101 11.43 -1.90 12.51
N LYS A 102 10.98 -0.72 12.98
CA LYS A 102 9.56 -0.44 13.19
C LYS A 102 8.76 -0.47 11.88
N LEU A 103 9.29 0.10 10.80
CA LEU A 103 8.66 0.08 9.48
C LEU A 103 8.58 -1.36 8.94
N LEU A 104 9.64 -2.15 9.05
CA LEU A 104 9.63 -3.56 8.66
C LEU A 104 8.59 -4.37 9.43
N SER A 105 8.46 -4.13 10.74
CA SER A 105 7.43 -4.76 11.57
C SER A 105 6.02 -4.37 11.12
N ARG A 106 5.77 -3.08 10.84
CA ARG A 106 4.48 -2.60 10.32
C ARG A 106 4.14 -3.21 8.97
N VAL A 107 5.08 -3.22 8.03
CA VAL A 107 4.88 -3.80 6.69
C VAL A 107 4.54 -5.29 6.79
N LYS A 108 5.21 -6.04 7.68
CA LYS A 108 4.86 -7.44 7.92
C LYS A 108 3.46 -7.59 8.50
N GLN A 109 3.10 -6.79 9.50
CA GLN A 109 1.78 -6.81 10.11
C GLN A 109 0.67 -6.47 9.10
N ASP A 110 0.88 -5.46 8.27
CA ASP A 110 -0.07 -5.04 7.25
C ASP A 110 -0.22 -6.09 6.14
N ASN A 111 0.87 -6.77 5.78
CA ASN A 111 0.81 -7.89 4.83
C ASN A 111 -0.04 -9.05 5.38
N GLU A 112 0.15 -9.44 6.64
CA GLU A 112 -0.66 -10.49 7.26
C GLU A 112 -2.14 -10.09 7.38
N ARG A 113 -2.43 -8.84 7.77
CA ARG A 113 -3.80 -8.31 7.76
C ARG A 113 -4.43 -8.33 6.38
N MET A 114 -3.67 -7.99 5.35
CA MET A 114 -4.15 -7.99 3.96
C MET A 114 -4.45 -9.42 3.49
N LYS A 115 -3.60 -10.40 3.82
CA LYS A 115 -3.86 -11.82 3.53
C LYS A 115 -5.13 -12.31 4.23
N GLU A 116 -5.30 -11.96 5.51
CA GLU A 116 -6.51 -12.31 6.27
C GLU A 116 -7.76 -11.67 5.65
N MET A 117 -7.70 -10.39 5.27
CA MET A 117 -8.80 -9.70 4.63
C MET A 117 -9.18 -10.36 3.30
N ILE A 118 -8.19 -10.75 2.48
CA ILE A 118 -8.42 -11.46 1.22
C ILE A 118 -9.07 -12.84 1.48
N ALA A 119 -8.61 -13.57 2.50
CA ALA A 119 -9.19 -14.86 2.87
C ALA A 119 -10.66 -14.73 3.29
N ARG A 120 -10.97 -13.77 4.18
CA ARG A 120 -12.35 -13.46 4.61
C ARG A 120 -13.22 -13.06 3.43
N TYR A 121 -12.71 -12.20 2.53
CA TYR A 121 -13.45 -11.78 1.34
C TYR A 121 -13.79 -12.97 0.43
N ARG A 122 -12.83 -13.87 0.18
CA ARG A 122 -13.06 -15.10 -0.61
C ARG A 122 -14.12 -16.00 0.04
N GLU A 123 -14.07 -16.16 1.36
CA GLU A 123 -15.07 -16.93 2.11
C GLU A 123 -16.47 -16.30 1.98
N THR A 124 -16.58 -14.98 2.15
CA THR A 124 -17.85 -14.27 1.99
C THR A 124 -18.41 -14.41 0.58
N VAL A 125 -17.57 -14.28 -0.45
CA VAL A 125 -17.99 -14.48 -1.85
C VAL A 125 -18.46 -15.91 -2.09
N ALA A 126 -17.78 -16.92 -1.53
CA ALA A 126 -18.20 -18.31 -1.63
C ALA A 126 -19.54 -18.56 -0.94
N LYS A 127 -19.74 -18.01 0.27
CA LYS A 127 -21.02 -18.07 1.00
C LYS A 127 -22.15 -17.41 0.22
N LEU A 128 -21.91 -16.22 -0.36
CA LEU A 128 -22.89 -15.51 -1.17
C LEU A 128 -23.29 -16.30 -2.42
N ARG A 129 -22.31 -16.90 -3.12
CA ARG A 129 -22.59 -17.75 -4.28
C ARG A 129 -23.46 -18.95 -3.90
N LYS A 130 -23.13 -19.64 -2.81
CA LYS A 130 -23.92 -20.77 -2.31
C LYS A 130 -25.34 -20.35 -1.92
N ALA A 131 -25.49 -19.21 -1.24
CA ALA A 131 -26.79 -18.66 -0.88
C ALA A 131 -27.62 -18.28 -2.11
N ASN A 132 -27.02 -17.65 -3.13
CA ASN A 132 -27.71 -17.31 -4.37
C ASN A 132 -28.15 -18.55 -5.15
N GLN A 133 -27.29 -19.58 -5.24
CA GLN A 133 -27.67 -20.87 -5.84
C GLN A 133 -28.83 -21.52 -5.08
N GLY A 134 -28.77 -21.55 -3.75
CA GLY A 134 -29.86 -22.05 -2.91
C GLY A 134 -31.15 -21.29 -3.11
N ASN A 135 -31.08 -19.95 -3.21
CA ASN A 135 -32.25 -19.12 -3.45
C ASN A 135 -32.87 -19.38 -4.83
N GLN A 136 -32.05 -19.52 -5.88
CA GLN A 136 -32.54 -19.89 -7.22
C GLN A 136 -33.24 -21.25 -7.22
N LEU A 137 -32.69 -22.25 -6.52
CA LEU A 137 -33.34 -23.55 -6.38
C LEU A 137 -34.69 -23.45 -5.66
N LEU A 138 -34.76 -22.64 -4.59
CA LEU A 138 -36.02 -22.41 -3.86
C LEU A 138 -37.06 -21.68 -4.73
N VAL A 139 -36.64 -20.64 -5.48
CA VAL A 139 -37.52 -19.93 -6.41
C VAL A 139 -38.06 -20.88 -7.47
N ASN A 140 -37.22 -21.73 -8.05
CA ASN A 140 -37.65 -22.72 -9.04
C ASN A 140 -38.62 -23.74 -8.43
N ALA A 141 -38.32 -24.26 -7.23
CA ALA A 141 -39.20 -25.21 -6.54
C ALA A 141 -40.56 -24.59 -6.18
N VAL A 142 -40.58 -23.32 -5.77
CA VAL A 142 -41.83 -22.59 -5.50
C VAL A 142 -42.61 -22.36 -6.79
N SER A 143 -41.94 -21.97 -7.87
CA SER A 143 -42.56 -21.79 -9.19
C SER A 143 -43.19 -23.08 -9.70
N GLU A 144 -42.45 -24.19 -9.65
CA GLU A 144 -42.95 -25.52 -10.03
C GLU A 144 -44.15 -25.93 -9.18
N ARG A 145 -44.06 -25.78 -7.86
CA ARG A 145 -45.17 -26.09 -6.95
C ARG A 145 -46.41 -25.25 -7.25
N ASN A 146 -46.26 -23.97 -7.56
CA ASN A 146 -47.38 -23.10 -7.90
C ASN A 146 -48.04 -23.55 -9.21
N GLN A 147 -47.26 -23.89 -10.23
CA GLN A 147 -47.79 -24.45 -11.48
C GLN A 147 -48.59 -25.74 -11.24
N TRP A 148 -48.06 -26.64 -10.40
CA TRP A 148 -48.77 -27.85 -9.99
C TRP A 148 -50.08 -27.55 -9.26
N ILE A 149 -50.08 -26.60 -8.33
CA ILE A 149 -51.29 -26.17 -7.61
C ILE A 149 -52.34 -25.64 -8.59
N ASP A 150 -51.93 -24.81 -9.56
CA ASP A 150 -52.85 -24.22 -10.53
C ASP A 150 -53.42 -25.27 -11.48
N GLN A 151 -52.62 -26.24 -11.93
CA GLN A 151 -53.10 -27.40 -12.69
C GLN A 151 -54.10 -28.24 -11.89
N CYS A 152 -53.82 -28.50 -10.61
CA CYS A 152 -54.75 -29.21 -9.73
C CYS A 152 -56.07 -28.45 -9.53
N LYS A 153 -56.01 -27.13 -9.35
CA LYS A 153 -57.21 -26.29 -9.25
C LYS A 153 -58.05 -26.35 -10.53
N LEU A 154 -57.40 -26.24 -11.70
CA LEU A 154 -58.06 -26.31 -12.99
C LEU A 154 -58.77 -27.66 -13.17
N LYS A 155 -58.05 -28.78 -12.97
CA LYS A 155 -58.60 -30.13 -13.08
C LYS A 155 -59.77 -30.37 -12.11
N ASN A 156 -59.65 -29.89 -10.87
CA ASN A 156 -60.73 -30.01 -9.89
C ASN A 156 -61.98 -29.21 -10.30
N SER A 157 -61.79 -28.00 -10.84
CA SER A 157 -62.87 -27.16 -11.36
C SER A 157 -63.56 -27.80 -12.57
N GLU A 158 -62.79 -28.39 -13.48
CA GLU A 158 -63.30 -29.10 -14.65
C GLU A 158 -64.05 -30.38 -14.25
N MET A 159 -63.54 -31.13 -13.27
CA MET A 159 -64.21 -32.32 -12.72
C MET A 159 -65.54 -31.95 -12.06
N TYR A 160 -65.57 -30.88 -11.27
CA TYR A 160 -66.81 -30.37 -10.67
C TYR A 160 -67.83 -29.99 -11.75
N SER A 161 -67.39 -29.27 -12.79
CA SER A 161 -68.24 -28.85 -13.91
C SER A 161 -68.79 -30.06 -14.68
N LEU A 162 -67.95 -31.08 -14.92
CA LEU A 162 -68.33 -32.33 -15.57
C LEU A 162 -69.37 -33.10 -14.75
N ASN A 163 -69.19 -33.17 -13.42
CA ASN A 163 -70.15 -33.80 -12.52
C ASN A 163 -71.51 -33.08 -12.56
N ILE A 164 -71.53 -31.74 -12.60
CA ILE A 164 -72.78 -30.98 -12.78
C ILE A 164 -73.42 -31.28 -14.14
N GLU A 165 -72.65 -31.37 -15.23
CA GLU A 165 -73.17 -31.74 -16.56
C GLU A 165 -73.81 -33.13 -16.52
N LEU A 166 -73.14 -34.10 -15.90
CA LEU A 166 -73.62 -35.49 -15.77
C LEU A 166 -74.92 -35.55 -14.97
N MET A 167 -75.00 -34.86 -13.82
CA MET A 167 -76.21 -34.80 -12.99
C MET A 167 -77.38 -34.14 -13.70
N LYS A 168 -77.14 -33.07 -14.48
CA LYS A 168 -78.18 -32.44 -15.32
C LYS A 168 -78.69 -33.39 -16.40
N ARG A 169 -77.79 -34.13 -17.06
CA ARG A 169 -78.20 -35.13 -18.06
C ARG A 169 -78.98 -36.27 -17.44
N TYR A 170 -78.56 -36.78 -16.29
CA TYR A 170 -79.28 -37.84 -15.59
C TYR A 170 -80.69 -37.40 -15.19
N ARG A 171 -80.83 -36.19 -14.61
CA ARG A 171 -82.14 -35.59 -14.30
C ARG A 171 -83.02 -35.41 -15.55
N ASN A 172 -82.43 -35.05 -16.69
CA ASN A 172 -83.18 -34.91 -17.96
C ASN A 172 -83.47 -36.26 -18.64
N LYS A 173 -82.73 -37.31 -18.28
CA LYS A 173 -82.97 -38.68 -18.74
C LYS A 173 -84.33 -39.16 -18.26
N ASP A 174 -84.68 -38.94 -16.99
CA ASP A 174 -86.00 -39.25 -16.43
C ASP A 174 -87.16 -38.64 -17.26
N PHE A 175 -86.95 -37.47 -17.88
CA PHE A 175 -87.95 -36.80 -18.72
C PHE A 175 -87.99 -37.28 -20.18
N THR A 176 -86.95 -37.98 -20.66
CA THR A 176 -86.83 -38.44 -22.05
C THR A 176 -86.86 -39.97 -22.18
N GLU A 177 -86.61 -40.71 -21.10
CA GLU A 177 -86.67 -42.17 -21.04
C GLU A 177 -88.10 -42.69 -21.17
N ASP A 178 -89.10 -41.95 -20.70
CA ASP A 178 -90.52 -42.25 -20.93
C ASP A 178 -90.89 -42.28 -22.43
N ALA A 179 -90.05 -41.68 -23.30
CA ALA A 179 -90.19 -41.73 -24.76
C ALA A 179 -89.25 -42.71 -25.47
N LEU A 180 -88.12 -43.13 -24.85
CA LEU A 180 -87.07 -43.95 -25.48
C LEU A 180 -87.04 -45.43 -25.05
N GLU A 181 -87.71 -45.80 -23.96
CA GLU A 181 -87.81 -47.20 -23.49
C GLU A 181 -88.56 -48.14 -24.47
N LYS A 182 -89.07 -47.60 -25.59
CA LYS A 182 -89.89 -48.29 -26.60
C LYS A 182 -89.21 -48.72 -27.90
N GLU A 183 -87.88 -48.57 -28.07
CA GLU A 183 -87.20 -49.05 -29.29
C GLU A 183 -86.36 -50.32 -29.08
N PRO A 184 -86.95 -51.53 -29.26
CA PRO A 184 -86.24 -52.80 -29.10
C PRO A 184 -85.48 -53.29 -30.36
N LEU A 185 -85.46 -52.58 -31.50
CA LEU A 185 -85.10 -53.19 -32.79
C LEU A 185 -83.82 -52.70 -33.51
N THR A 186 -83.29 -51.50 -33.24
CA THR A 186 -82.18 -50.93 -34.05
C THR A 186 -80.83 -50.77 -33.34
N GLY A 187 -80.78 -50.84 -32.00
CA GLY A 187 -79.53 -50.73 -31.23
C GLY A 187 -78.79 -49.37 -31.31
N LEU A 188 -79.28 -48.42 -32.10
CA LEU A 188 -78.64 -47.11 -32.31
C LEU A 188 -78.51 -46.30 -31.01
N VAL A 189 -79.51 -46.39 -30.13
CA VAL A 189 -79.51 -45.75 -28.80
C VAL A 189 -78.40 -46.32 -27.92
N ALA A 190 -78.17 -47.63 -27.95
CA ALA A 190 -77.12 -48.27 -27.16
C ALA A 190 -75.72 -47.78 -27.57
N VAL A 191 -75.46 -47.67 -28.87
CA VAL A 191 -74.18 -47.14 -29.40
C VAL A 191 -74.00 -45.66 -29.05
N GLN A 192 -75.07 -44.86 -29.08
CA GLN A 192 -75.01 -43.46 -28.64
C GLN A 192 -74.70 -43.33 -27.15
N LEU A 193 -75.29 -44.20 -26.31
CA LEU A 193 -75.01 -44.24 -24.88
C LEU A 193 -73.56 -44.63 -24.61
N GLU A 194 -73.07 -45.68 -25.29
CA GLU A 194 -71.68 -46.15 -25.17
C GLU A 194 -70.68 -45.06 -25.61
N ASN A 195 -70.94 -44.36 -26.73
CA ASN A 195 -70.11 -43.23 -27.17
C ASN A 195 -70.09 -42.08 -26.15
N GLN A 196 -71.22 -41.81 -25.49
CA GLN A 196 -71.26 -40.80 -24.43
C GLN A 196 -70.52 -41.25 -23.18
N GLU A 197 -70.70 -42.49 -22.75
CA GLU A 197 -69.95 -43.07 -21.62
C GLU A 197 -68.44 -42.99 -21.87
N GLN A 198 -67.99 -43.43 -23.05
CA GLN A 198 -66.58 -43.35 -23.45
C GLN A 198 -66.06 -41.91 -23.43
N LYS A 199 -66.84 -40.94 -23.96
CA LYS A 199 -66.47 -39.53 -23.93
C LYS A 199 -66.28 -39.00 -22.51
N TYR A 200 -67.16 -39.36 -21.57
CA TYR A 200 -67.01 -38.97 -20.17
C TYR A 200 -65.85 -39.68 -19.49
N LYS A 201 -65.65 -40.95 -19.78
CA LYS A 201 -64.53 -41.74 -19.26
C LYS A 201 -63.19 -41.14 -19.67
N PHE A 202 -63.03 -40.73 -20.93
CA PHE A 202 -61.84 -40.03 -21.41
C PHE A 202 -61.63 -38.68 -20.70
N ARG A 203 -62.68 -37.87 -20.59
CA ARG A 203 -62.61 -36.59 -19.85
C ARG A 203 -62.21 -36.81 -18.39
N LEU A 204 -62.78 -37.80 -17.70
CA LEU A 204 -62.42 -38.10 -16.32
C LEU A 204 -60.98 -38.61 -16.19
N GLN A 205 -60.48 -39.38 -17.14
CA GLN A 205 -59.09 -39.83 -17.19
C GLN A 205 -58.12 -38.65 -17.38
N ASP A 206 -58.42 -37.71 -18.27
CA ASP A 206 -57.58 -36.51 -18.50
C ASP A 206 -57.50 -35.61 -17.24
N LEU A 207 -58.59 -35.59 -16.47
CA LEU A 207 -58.71 -34.84 -15.23
C LEU A 207 -58.04 -35.53 -14.03
N GLN A 208 -57.57 -36.77 -14.17
CA GLN A 208 -56.83 -37.42 -13.07
C GLN A 208 -55.55 -36.66 -12.78
N THR A 209 -55.33 -36.37 -11.50
CA THR A 209 -54.05 -35.86 -11.01
C THR A 209 -53.14 -37.04 -10.69
N PRO A 210 -51.86 -37.03 -11.13
CA PRO A 210 -50.93 -38.09 -10.79
C PRO A 210 -50.70 -38.14 -9.27
N ALA A 211 -50.56 -39.36 -8.73
CA ALA A 211 -50.35 -39.57 -7.30
C ALA A 211 -49.03 -38.96 -6.83
N PHE A 212 -49.06 -38.21 -5.72
CA PHE A 212 -47.86 -37.68 -5.09
C PHE A 212 -46.96 -38.85 -4.64
N LYS A 213 -45.82 -39.01 -5.31
CA LYS A 213 -44.76 -39.91 -4.85
C LYS A 213 -43.81 -39.11 -3.97
N ALA A 214 -43.89 -39.35 -2.66
CA ALA A 214 -42.90 -38.84 -1.72
C ALA A 214 -41.54 -39.47 -2.06
N ASP A 215 -40.59 -38.64 -2.47
CA ASP A 215 -39.25 -39.09 -2.83
C ASP A 215 -38.51 -39.55 -1.57
N LYS A 216 -38.34 -40.87 -1.39
CA LYS A 216 -37.79 -41.48 -0.16
C LYS A 216 -36.27 -41.35 -0.03
N ASN A 217 -35.61 -40.75 -1.02
CA ASN A 217 -34.14 -40.67 -1.10
C ASN A 217 -33.63 -39.25 -0.84
N LYS A 218 -33.87 -38.72 0.37
CA LYS A 218 -33.09 -37.60 0.93
C LYS A 218 -32.84 -37.87 2.42
N LYS A 219 -31.79 -38.64 2.71
CA LYS A 219 -31.03 -38.58 3.96
C LYS A 219 -29.69 -37.95 3.66
#